data_AF-A0A7W1YN13-F1
#
_entry.id   AF-A0A7W1YN13-F1
#
_cell.length_a   1.000
_cell.length_b   1.000
_cell.length_c   1.000
_cell.angle_alpha   90.00
_cell.angle_beta   90.00
_cell.angle_gamma   90.00
#
_symmetry.space_group_name_H-M   'P 1'
#
loop_
_entity.id
_entity.type
_entity.pdbx_description
1 polymer ?
#
loop_
_entity_poly.entity_id
_entity_poly.type
_entity_poly.pdbx_seq_one_letter_code
_entity_poly.pdbx_strand_id
1 'polypeptide(L)'
;MPTITVLPTMTVVVKPAVVGLPTLLDNPQSFVGRSLVLISPVAVSSGSVQIVSGFHYEGQELRPLKAAPSTVWLSGSIPEGVKTKLASGVGYLKVRGRLGPPGAYGPDTRYPYQFTVTESSILVPDTTTLINLTTNSHALNDVLLNVSGTLLTTKDGAILTEQTGSGGIPRNDARQIKLHGLLEPQIVQRLASSGDVHYGPVNVVGWWHDGSLAPFVIQSAP
;
A
#
# COMPACT_ATOMS: atom_id res chain seq x y z
N MET A 1 -19.25 2.08 59.47
CA MET A 1 -18.12 2.07 58.51
C MET A 1 -18.72 1.99 57.12
N PRO A 2 -18.48 2.95 56.21
CA PRO A 2 -19.00 2.86 54.85
C PRO A 2 -18.11 1.94 54.01
N THR A 3 -18.74 0.96 53.36
CA THR A 3 -18.12 0.07 52.39
C THR A 3 -17.86 0.85 51.10
N ILE A 4 -16.60 1.01 50.72
CA ILE A 4 -16.21 1.63 49.44
C ILE A 4 -16.29 0.54 48.37
N THR A 5 -17.32 0.60 47.53
CA THR A 5 -17.43 -0.23 46.33
C THR A 5 -16.49 0.31 45.27
N VAL A 6 -15.38 -0.39 45.01
CA VAL A 6 -14.48 -0.07 43.90
C VAL A 6 -15.14 -0.55 42.61
N LEU A 7 -15.53 0.38 41.74
CA LEU A 7 -16.05 0.05 40.41
C LEU A 7 -14.94 -0.55 39.55
N PRO A 8 -15.22 -1.61 38.77
CA PRO A 8 -14.22 -2.22 37.90
C PRO A 8 -13.80 -1.22 36.81
N THR A 9 -12.49 -1.01 36.68
CA THR A 9 -11.90 -0.22 35.59
C THR A 9 -12.21 -0.91 34.26
N MET A 10 -13.05 -0.29 33.42
CA MET A 10 -13.28 -0.78 32.07
C MET A 10 -12.04 -0.54 31.22
N THR A 11 -11.34 -1.62 30.85
CA THR A 11 -10.23 -1.55 29.90
C THR A 11 -10.80 -1.31 28.50
N VAL A 12 -10.71 -0.08 28.00
CA VAL A 12 -11.07 0.23 26.61
C VAL A 12 -10.07 -0.47 25.68
N VAL A 13 -10.55 -1.46 24.91
CA VAL A 13 -9.75 -2.10 23.87
C VAL A 13 -9.64 -1.13 22.70
N VAL A 14 -8.54 -0.38 22.63
CA VAL A 14 -8.25 0.50 21.49
C VAL A 14 -7.89 -0.36 20.30
N LYS A 15 -8.76 -0.40 19.28
CA LYS A 15 -8.46 -1.05 18.00
C LYS A 15 -7.26 -0.32 17.34
N PRO A 16 -6.20 -1.03 16.93
CA PRO A 16 -5.11 -0.41 16.19
C PRO A 16 -5.62 0.27 14.92
N ALA A 17 -5.06 1.44 14.60
CA ALA A 17 -5.37 2.11 13.35
C ALA A 17 -4.77 1.31 12.17
N VAL A 18 -5.56 1.12 11.11
CA VAL A 18 -5.03 0.67 9.82
C VAL A 18 -4.51 1.91 9.12
N VAL A 19 -3.22 1.92 8.77
CA VAL A 19 -2.56 3.08 8.16
C VAL A 19 -1.97 2.66 6.83
N GLY A 20 -2.24 3.48 5.81
CA GLY A 20 -1.65 3.32 4.50
C GLY A 20 -0.16 3.54 4.55
N LEU A 21 0.59 2.72 3.82
CA LEU A 21 2.03 2.89 3.75
C LEU A 21 2.42 4.31 3.28
N PRO A 22 1.85 4.89 2.20
CA PRO A 22 2.19 6.26 1.80
C PRO A 22 2.00 7.27 2.93
N THR A 23 0.87 7.21 3.64
CA THR A 23 0.59 8.09 4.79
C THR A 23 1.62 7.94 5.91
N LEU A 24 2.03 6.71 6.21
CA LEU A 24 3.08 6.45 7.19
C LEU A 24 4.43 7.00 6.73
N LEU A 25 4.78 6.82 5.45
CA LEU A 25 6.06 7.27 4.90
C LEU A 25 6.15 8.79 4.75
N ASP A 26 5.02 9.47 4.50
CA ASP A 26 4.94 10.93 4.38
C ASP A 26 5.07 11.65 5.73
N ASN A 27 4.53 11.05 6.80
CA ASN A 27 4.60 11.63 8.15
C ASN A 27 4.81 10.57 9.25
N PRO A 28 5.98 9.89 9.26
CA PRO A 28 6.25 8.79 10.19
C PRO A 28 6.21 9.22 11.66
N GLN A 29 6.60 10.48 11.96
CA GLN A 29 6.63 10.99 13.33
C GLN A 29 5.25 10.97 14.02
N SER A 30 4.17 11.17 13.26
CA SER A 30 2.79 11.13 13.80
C SER A 30 2.33 9.73 14.25
N PHE A 31 3.12 8.69 13.94
CA PHE A 31 2.81 7.29 14.23
C PHE A 31 3.78 6.62 15.21
N VAL A 32 4.84 7.30 15.63
CA VAL A 32 5.84 6.75 16.58
C VAL A 32 5.17 6.32 17.88
N GLY A 33 5.52 5.11 18.35
CA GLY A 33 5.01 4.52 19.59
C GLY A 33 3.57 3.98 19.52
N ARG A 34 2.84 4.23 18.42
CA ARG A 34 1.47 3.76 18.24
C ARG A 34 1.43 2.32 17.76
N SER A 35 0.39 1.59 18.14
CA SER A 35 0.08 0.27 17.58
C SER A 35 -0.64 0.44 16.24
N LEU A 36 -0.06 -0.08 15.17
CA LEU A 36 -0.54 0.09 13.80
C LEU A 36 -0.77 -1.27 13.15
N VAL A 37 -1.69 -1.29 12.19
CA VAL A 37 -1.80 -2.35 11.19
C VAL A 37 -1.43 -1.73 9.84
N LEU A 38 -0.47 -2.33 9.15
CA LEU A 38 -0.04 -1.91 7.82
C LEU A 38 -0.37 -3.01 6.82
N ILE A 39 -0.90 -2.61 5.67
CA ILE A 39 -0.96 -3.42 4.47
C ILE A 39 0.13 -2.89 3.56
N SER A 40 1.13 -3.73 3.27
CA SER A 40 2.38 -3.26 2.71
C SER A 40 2.95 -4.22 1.68
N PRO A 41 3.53 -3.71 0.58
CA PRO A 41 4.48 -4.48 -0.19
C PRO A 41 5.75 -4.69 0.62
N VAL A 42 6.35 -5.86 0.47
CA VAL A 42 7.59 -6.25 1.12
C VAL A 42 8.56 -6.90 0.14
N ALA A 43 9.85 -6.68 0.35
CA ALA A 43 10.91 -7.37 -0.38
C ALA A 43 11.80 -8.15 0.58
N VAL A 44 12.39 -9.23 0.10
CA VAL A 44 13.41 -10.01 0.82
C VAL A 44 14.77 -9.66 0.24
N SER A 45 15.68 -9.17 1.09
CA SER A 45 17.06 -8.88 0.72
C SER A 45 17.98 -9.46 1.79
N SER A 46 18.95 -10.28 1.38
CA SER A 46 19.97 -10.85 2.28
C SER A 46 19.37 -11.55 3.52
N GLY A 47 18.27 -12.29 3.33
CA GLY A 47 17.58 -13.03 4.40
C GLY A 47 16.70 -12.17 5.33
N SER A 48 16.59 -10.86 5.07
CA SER A 48 15.73 -9.95 5.83
C SER A 48 14.55 -9.46 5.01
N VAL A 49 13.42 -9.23 5.67
CA VAL A 49 12.22 -8.65 5.05
C VAL A 49 12.23 -7.14 5.28
N GLN A 50 11.96 -6.36 4.23
CA GLN A 50 11.89 -4.90 4.29
C GLN A 50 10.54 -4.42 3.73
N ILE A 51 9.98 -3.37 4.34
CA ILE A 51 8.82 -2.65 3.79
C ILE A 51 9.31 -1.74 2.68
N VAL A 52 8.67 -1.81 1.52
CA VAL A 52 8.97 -0.97 0.35
C VAL A 52 7.73 -0.18 -0.03
N SER A 53 7.87 0.96 -0.70
CA SER A 53 6.73 1.80 -1.12
C SER A 53 5.90 1.16 -2.23
N GLY A 54 6.49 0.24 -2.99
CA GLY A 54 5.85 -0.44 -4.11
C GLY A 54 6.87 -1.22 -4.94
N PHE A 55 6.42 -1.68 -6.10
CA PHE A 55 7.19 -2.48 -7.04
C PHE A 55 6.96 -2.02 -8.48
N HIS A 56 8.01 -2.15 -9.28
CA HIS A 56 7.99 -1.94 -10.72
C HIS A 56 8.37 -3.23 -11.45
N TYR A 57 7.95 -3.33 -12.72
CA TYR A 57 8.37 -4.43 -13.59
C TYR A 57 9.64 -4.07 -14.36
N GLU A 58 10.70 -4.85 -14.14
CA GLU A 58 11.92 -4.87 -14.96
C GLU A 58 11.86 -6.11 -15.87
N GLY A 59 11.36 -5.93 -17.09
CA GLY A 59 10.99 -7.04 -17.96
C GLY A 59 9.79 -7.80 -17.38
N GLN A 60 9.99 -9.08 -17.03
CA GLN A 60 8.98 -9.91 -16.36
C GLN A 60 9.18 -10.02 -14.84
N GLU A 61 10.27 -9.48 -14.31
CA GLU A 61 10.60 -9.59 -12.90
C GLU A 61 10.08 -8.37 -12.12
N LEU A 62 9.47 -8.64 -10.97
CA LEU A 62 8.97 -7.60 -10.08
C LEU A 62 10.11 -7.15 -9.14
N ARG A 63 10.43 -5.86 -9.17
CA ARG A 63 11.53 -5.26 -8.40
C ARG A 63 10.99 -4.22 -7.43
N PRO A 64 11.53 -4.13 -6.20
CA PRO A 64 11.17 -3.03 -5.30
C PRO A 64 11.50 -1.69 -5.95
N LEU A 65 10.60 -0.72 -5.79
CA LEU A 65 10.91 0.66 -6.09
C LEU A 65 12.16 1.07 -5.30
N LYS A 66 13.12 1.69 -5.98
CA LYS A 66 14.33 2.20 -5.31
C LYS A 66 13.88 3.13 -4.20
N ALA A 67 14.37 2.84 -2.99
CA ALA A 67 13.98 3.47 -1.74
C ALA A 67 13.79 4.99 -1.90
N ALA A 68 12.56 5.45 -1.67
CA ALA A 68 12.36 6.81 -1.22
C ALA A 68 13.19 7.02 0.08
N PRO A 69 13.58 8.25 0.43
CA PRO A 69 14.26 8.55 1.70
C PRO A 69 13.48 8.11 2.96
N SER A 70 12.23 7.68 2.80
CA SER A 70 11.29 7.22 3.82
C SER A 70 11.07 5.70 3.79
N THR A 71 12.12 4.88 3.77
CA THR A 71 11.97 3.42 3.98
C THR A 71 11.92 3.05 5.46
N VAL A 72 11.16 2.01 5.79
CA VAL A 72 11.01 1.50 7.17
C VAL A 72 11.60 0.10 7.28
N TRP A 73 12.52 -0.09 8.22
CA TRP A 73 13.06 -1.41 8.51
C TRP A 73 12.02 -2.26 9.22
N LEU A 74 11.75 -3.46 8.73
CA LEU A 74 10.87 -4.39 9.43
C LEU A 74 11.73 -5.23 10.39
N SER A 75 11.48 -5.08 11.69
CA SER A 75 12.10 -5.92 12.73
C SER A 75 11.07 -6.83 13.38
N GLY A 76 11.57 -7.89 14.03
CA GLY A 76 10.73 -8.93 14.62
C GLY A 76 10.73 -10.21 13.81
N SER A 77 10.25 -11.27 14.43
CA SER A 77 10.25 -12.60 13.83
C SER A 77 9.09 -12.74 12.86
N ILE A 78 9.36 -12.57 11.56
CA ILE A 78 8.43 -13.01 10.52
C ILE A 78 8.32 -14.54 10.60
N PRO A 79 7.11 -15.12 10.72
CA PRO A 79 6.94 -16.57 10.79
C PRO A 79 7.57 -17.25 9.57
N GLU A 80 8.19 -18.42 9.78
CA GLU A 80 8.91 -19.09 8.71
C GLU A 80 8.01 -19.43 7.51
N GLY A 81 6.76 -19.86 7.76
CA GLY A 81 5.78 -20.08 6.70
C GLY A 81 5.41 -18.81 5.90
N VAL A 82 5.59 -17.62 6.47
CA VAL A 82 5.48 -16.35 5.73
C VAL A 82 6.73 -16.14 4.87
N LYS A 83 7.93 -16.35 5.41
CA LYS A 83 9.17 -16.22 4.63
C LYS A 83 9.24 -17.18 3.46
N THR A 84 8.84 -18.45 3.65
CA THR A 84 8.83 -19.47 2.58
C THR A 84 7.96 -19.05 1.41
N LYS A 85 6.79 -18.46 1.67
CA LYS A 85 5.88 -17.97 0.62
C LYS A 85 6.38 -16.67 -0.04
N LEU A 86 7.25 -15.91 0.63
CA LEU A 86 7.96 -14.75 0.06
C LEU A 86 9.25 -15.14 -0.67
N ALA A 87 9.55 -16.44 -0.86
CA ALA A 87 10.80 -16.89 -1.49
C ALA A 87 10.99 -16.39 -2.94
N SER A 88 9.93 -15.89 -3.59
CA SER A 88 9.99 -15.10 -4.83
C SER A 88 10.72 -13.76 -4.68
N GLY A 89 11.14 -13.38 -3.46
CA GLY A 89 11.87 -12.15 -3.17
C GLY A 89 10.96 -10.93 -2.94
N VAL A 90 9.67 -11.01 -3.26
CA VAL A 90 8.69 -9.92 -3.13
C VAL A 90 7.30 -10.47 -2.80
N GLY A 91 6.48 -9.67 -2.12
CA GLY A 91 5.07 -10.00 -1.85
C GLY A 91 4.36 -8.93 -1.04
N TYR A 92 3.20 -9.29 -0.47
CA TYR A 92 2.36 -8.37 0.31
C TYR A 92 2.06 -8.96 1.68
N LEU A 93 2.21 -8.14 2.72
CA LEU A 93 1.89 -8.53 4.09
C LEU A 93 0.86 -7.59 4.71
N LYS A 94 0.03 -8.17 5.58
CA LYS A 94 -0.62 -7.45 6.67
C LYS A 94 0.25 -7.63 7.90
N VAL A 95 0.79 -6.53 8.41
CA VAL A 95 1.64 -6.56 9.61
C VAL A 95 1.01 -5.70 10.70
N ARG A 96 1.03 -6.22 11.93
CA ARG A 96 0.68 -5.48 13.13
C ARG A 96 1.94 -5.27 13.94
N GLY A 97 2.10 -4.08 14.48
CA GLY A 97 3.31 -3.73 15.20
C GLY A 97 3.32 -2.30 15.70
N ARG A 98 4.52 -1.81 16.00
CA ARG A 98 4.75 -0.44 16.42
C ARG A 98 5.90 0.18 15.64
N LEU A 99 5.72 1.44 15.26
CA LEU A 99 6.81 2.24 14.71
C LEU A 99 7.69 2.76 15.84
N GLY A 100 8.99 2.48 15.77
CA GLY A 100 10.01 3.01 16.66
C GLY A 100 10.30 4.49 16.39
N PRO A 101 11.05 5.16 17.28
CA PRO A 101 11.49 6.53 17.08
C PRO A 101 12.43 6.64 15.85
N PRO A 102 12.74 7.86 15.39
CA PRO A 102 13.81 8.07 14.41
C PRO A 102 15.13 7.50 14.93
N GLY A 103 15.91 6.89 14.04
CA GLY A 103 17.19 6.27 14.38
C GLY A 103 17.92 5.75 13.16
N ALA A 104 18.85 4.81 13.36
CA ALA A 104 19.62 4.20 12.29
C ALA A 104 19.48 2.68 12.42
N TYR A 105 18.57 2.11 11.63
CA TYR A 105 18.14 0.72 11.76
C TYR A 105 18.58 -0.13 10.57
N GLY A 106 18.49 -1.46 10.73
CA GLY A 106 18.74 -2.45 9.69
C GLY A 106 20.21 -2.55 9.26
N PRO A 107 20.49 -3.33 8.20
CA PRO A 107 21.81 -3.45 7.61
C PRO A 107 22.36 -2.10 7.16
N ASP A 108 23.64 -1.87 7.42
CA ASP A 108 24.36 -0.63 7.09
C ASP A 108 23.73 0.64 7.68
N THR A 109 22.86 0.50 8.69
CA THR A 109 22.20 1.62 9.40
C THR A 109 21.40 2.57 8.49
N ARG A 110 20.94 2.07 7.32
CA ARG A 110 20.37 2.89 6.25
C ARG A 110 18.92 3.31 6.45
N TYR A 111 18.23 2.78 7.46
CA TYR A 111 16.80 3.01 7.66
C TYR A 111 16.53 4.02 8.78
N PRO A 112 15.83 5.14 8.50
CA PRO A 112 15.54 6.16 9.50
C PRO A 112 14.51 5.73 10.55
N TYR A 113 13.72 4.69 10.27
CA TYR A 113 12.69 4.16 11.16
C TYR A 113 12.67 2.63 11.16
N GLN A 114 12.18 2.06 12.28
CA GLN A 114 11.96 0.62 12.44
C GLN A 114 10.51 0.35 12.80
N PHE A 115 9.90 -0.65 12.15
CA PHE A 115 8.60 -1.19 12.50
C PHE A 115 8.77 -2.56 13.15
N THR A 116 8.52 -2.65 14.45
CA THR A 116 8.61 -3.89 15.21
C THR A 116 7.31 -4.67 15.08
N VAL A 117 7.35 -5.76 14.33
CA VAL A 117 6.21 -6.62 14.03
C VAL A 117 5.93 -7.56 15.19
N THR A 118 4.67 -7.61 15.61
CA THR A 118 4.14 -8.55 16.60
C THR A 118 3.30 -9.65 15.94
N GLU A 119 2.63 -9.34 14.83
CA GLU A 119 1.84 -10.30 14.05
C GLU A 119 2.03 -9.99 12.56
N SER A 120 2.09 -11.03 11.73
CA SER A 120 2.14 -10.86 10.27
C SER A 120 1.42 -11.98 9.56
N SER A 121 0.70 -11.66 8.50
CA SER A 121 0.10 -12.61 7.58
C SER A 121 0.33 -12.19 6.13
N ILE A 122 0.43 -13.16 5.24
CA ILE A 122 0.49 -12.90 3.80
C ILE A 122 -0.85 -12.45 3.29
N LEU A 123 -0.82 -11.52 2.35
CA LEU A 123 -1.97 -11.11 1.56
C LEU A 123 -1.80 -11.56 0.13
N VAL A 124 -2.89 -12.05 -0.43
CA VAL A 124 -3.06 -12.26 -1.86
C VAL A 124 -4.04 -11.20 -2.34
N PRO A 125 -3.74 -10.47 -3.43
CA PRO A 125 -4.67 -9.48 -3.96
C PRO A 125 -5.97 -10.15 -4.44
N ASP A 126 -7.11 -9.63 -3.99
CA ASP A 126 -8.41 -10.04 -4.52
C ASP A 126 -8.70 -9.28 -5.81
N THR A 127 -9.09 -10.00 -6.87
CA THR A 127 -9.43 -9.36 -8.14
C THR A 127 -10.85 -8.81 -8.08
N THR A 128 -11.02 -7.55 -8.46
CA THR A 128 -12.31 -6.86 -8.44
C THR A 128 -12.46 -5.92 -9.63
N THR A 129 -13.64 -5.31 -9.76
CA THR A 129 -13.97 -4.36 -10.83
C THR A 129 -14.23 -2.96 -10.28
N LEU A 130 -14.13 -1.95 -11.14
CA LEU A 130 -14.49 -0.57 -10.81
C LEU A 130 -15.98 -0.43 -10.43
N ILE A 131 -16.88 -1.22 -11.04
CA ILE A 131 -18.28 -1.37 -10.62
C ILE A 131 -18.38 -1.76 -9.16
N ASN A 132 -17.67 -2.82 -8.76
CA ASN A 132 -17.75 -3.35 -7.41
C ASN A 132 -17.15 -2.36 -6.39
N LEU A 133 -16.03 -1.71 -6.73
CA LEU A 133 -15.41 -0.69 -5.88
C LEU A 133 -16.30 0.52 -5.65
N THR A 134 -16.98 1.01 -6.69
CA THR A 134 -17.87 2.17 -6.56
C THR A 134 -19.19 1.83 -5.88
N THR A 135 -19.66 0.58 -5.97
CA THR A 135 -20.95 0.15 -5.40
C THR A 135 -20.81 -0.36 -3.96
N ASN A 136 -19.70 -1.06 -3.66
CA ASN A 136 -19.45 -1.73 -2.38
C ASN A 136 -18.19 -1.21 -1.68
N SER A 137 -17.84 0.06 -1.91
CA SER A 137 -16.61 0.71 -1.41
C SER A 137 -16.30 0.39 0.07
N HIS A 138 -17.29 0.55 0.95
CA HIS A 138 -17.09 0.32 2.38
C HIS A 138 -16.81 -1.13 2.76
N ALA A 139 -17.40 -2.09 2.04
CA ALA A 139 -17.18 -3.52 2.30
C ALA A 139 -15.78 -3.97 1.88
N LEU A 140 -15.15 -3.25 0.95
CA LEU A 140 -13.82 -3.53 0.43
C LEU A 140 -12.72 -2.72 1.14
N ASN A 141 -13.07 -1.90 2.15
CA ASN A 141 -12.09 -1.14 2.92
C ASN A 141 -11.09 -2.09 3.59
N ASP A 142 -9.83 -1.67 3.60
CA ASP A 142 -8.71 -2.39 4.16
C ASP A 142 -8.38 -3.71 3.43
N VAL A 143 -8.76 -3.84 2.16
CA VAL A 143 -8.47 -5.00 1.31
C VAL A 143 -7.36 -4.68 0.31
N LEU A 144 -6.49 -5.67 0.06
CA LEU A 144 -5.52 -5.63 -1.02
C LEU A 144 -6.22 -6.10 -2.31
N LEU A 145 -6.27 -5.25 -3.32
CA LEU A 145 -7.05 -5.48 -4.52
C LEU A 145 -6.16 -5.50 -5.76
N ASN A 146 -6.60 -6.27 -6.75
CA ASN A 146 -6.13 -6.24 -8.12
C ASN A 146 -7.26 -5.71 -9.03
N VAL A 147 -7.02 -4.60 -9.71
CA VAL A 147 -8.04 -3.86 -10.46
C VAL A 147 -7.52 -3.48 -11.83
N SER A 148 -8.22 -3.93 -12.88
CA SER A 148 -7.96 -3.49 -14.25
C SER A 148 -8.78 -2.26 -14.60
N GLY A 149 -8.20 -1.36 -15.39
CA GLY A 149 -8.90 -0.20 -15.92
C GLY A 149 -8.02 0.63 -16.84
N THR A 150 -8.51 1.77 -17.27
CA THR A 150 -7.71 2.80 -17.95
C THR A 150 -7.18 3.75 -16.89
N LEU A 151 -5.86 3.85 -16.77
CA LEU A 151 -5.20 4.88 -15.98
C LEU A 151 -5.29 6.20 -16.72
N LEU A 152 -5.60 7.28 -16.00
CA LEU A 152 -5.44 8.65 -16.45
C LEU A 152 -4.65 9.38 -15.38
N THR A 153 -3.61 10.08 -15.80
CA THR A 153 -2.76 10.81 -14.88
C THR A 153 -2.33 12.14 -15.46
N THR A 154 -2.27 13.14 -14.58
CA THR A 154 -1.72 14.47 -14.83
C THR A 154 -0.73 14.79 -13.71
N LYS A 155 -0.13 15.97 -13.74
CA LYS A 155 0.69 16.48 -12.64
C LYS A 155 -0.07 16.60 -11.30
N ASP A 156 -1.40 16.75 -11.36
CA ASP A 156 -2.25 17.07 -10.19
C ASP A 156 -2.87 15.82 -9.56
N GLY A 157 -2.80 14.67 -10.22
CA GLY A 157 -3.31 13.42 -9.67
C GLY A 157 -3.58 12.34 -10.72
N ALA A 158 -4.12 11.23 -10.23
CA ALA A 158 -4.38 10.05 -11.04
C ALA A 158 -5.72 9.40 -10.69
N ILE A 159 -6.40 8.90 -11.72
CA ILE A 159 -7.65 8.15 -11.61
C ILE A 159 -7.56 6.86 -12.42
N LEU A 160 -8.31 5.86 -11.98
CA LEU A 160 -8.57 4.65 -12.76
C LEU A 160 -10.03 4.68 -13.21
N THR A 161 -10.28 4.52 -14.51
CA THR A 161 -11.63 4.53 -15.09
C THR A 161 -11.90 3.31 -15.95
N GLU A 162 -13.17 2.96 -16.13
CA GLU A 162 -13.55 1.80 -16.94
C GLU A 162 -13.25 2.03 -18.41
N GLN A 163 -13.52 3.23 -18.92
CA GLN A 163 -13.42 3.56 -20.33
C GLN A 163 -13.07 5.03 -20.55
N THR A 164 -12.28 5.28 -21.58
CA THR A 164 -11.98 6.63 -22.07
C THR A 164 -12.41 6.79 -23.53
N GLY A 165 -12.82 8.00 -23.89
CA GLY A 165 -12.92 8.44 -25.27
C GLY A 165 -11.58 8.92 -25.82
N SER A 166 -11.60 9.50 -27.02
CA SER A 166 -10.40 10.06 -27.65
C SER A 166 -9.76 11.14 -26.78
N GLY A 167 -8.42 11.12 -26.68
CA GLY A 167 -7.64 12.09 -25.92
C GLY A 167 -7.60 11.85 -24.40
N GLY A 168 -8.02 10.66 -23.94
CA GLY A 168 -7.95 10.33 -22.51
C GLY A 168 -9.00 11.03 -21.67
N ILE A 169 -10.20 11.25 -22.22
CA ILE A 169 -11.32 11.83 -21.50
C ILE A 169 -12.23 10.68 -21.03
N PRO A 170 -12.54 10.52 -19.73
CA PRO A 170 -13.49 9.51 -19.29
C PRO A 170 -14.85 9.69 -19.99
N ARG A 171 -15.50 8.58 -20.34
CA ARG A 171 -16.89 8.67 -20.84
C ARG A 171 -17.81 9.17 -19.73
N ASN A 172 -18.91 9.82 -20.09
CA ASN A 172 -19.85 10.42 -19.13
C ASN A 172 -20.42 9.42 -18.11
N ASP A 173 -20.51 8.15 -18.48
CA ASP A 173 -21.01 7.04 -17.67
C ASP A 173 -19.90 6.16 -17.10
N ALA A 174 -18.63 6.47 -17.38
CA ALA A 174 -17.51 5.66 -16.92
C ALA A 174 -17.31 5.84 -15.41
N ARG A 175 -17.28 4.72 -14.70
CA ARG A 175 -16.94 4.71 -13.28
C ARG A 175 -15.48 5.07 -13.09
N GLN A 176 -15.20 5.75 -11.99
CA GLN A 176 -13.88 6.29 -11.68
C GLN A 176 -13.57 6.08 -10.21
N ILE A 177 -12.31 5.75 -9.92
CA ILE A 177 -11.76 5.78 -8.57
C ILE A 177 -10.48 6.63 -8.57
N LYS A 178 -10.16 7.22 -7.42
CA LYS A 178 -8.91 7.95 -7.23
C LYS A 178 -7.79 6.98 -6.93
N LEU A 179 -6.61 7.23 -7.51
CA LEU A 179 -5.36 6.64 -7.07
C LEU A 179 -4.65 7.63 -6.14
N HIS A 180 -4.15 7.14 -5.01
CA HIS A 180 -3.44 7.98 -4.03
C HIS A 180 -2.03 7.43 -3.77
N GLY A 181 -1.02 8.20 -4.14
CA GLY A 181 0.39 7.81 -3.99
C GLY A 181 1.20 8.16 -5.23
N LEU A 182 2.47 7.79 -5.20
CA LEU A 182 3.39 8.05 -6.31
C LEU A 182 3.14 7.06 -7.46
N LEU A 183 2.99 7.60 -8.66
CA LEU A 183 3.09 6.82 -9.89
C LEU A 183 4.55 6.73 -10.31
N GLU A 184 4.94 5.59 -10.84
CA GLU A 184 6.30 5.39 -11.31
C GLU A 184 6.53 6.16 -12.63
N PRO A 185 7.63 6.90 -12.78
CA PRO A 185 7.90 7.62 -14.04
C PRO A 185 7.90 6.69 -15.27
N GLN A 186 8.34 5.44 -15.10
CA GLN A 186 8.38 4.45 -16.18
C GLN A 186 6.98 4.02 -16.63
N ILE A 187 5.99 3.93 -15.73
CA ILE A 187 4.63 3.60 -16.17
C ILE A 187 4.05 4.75 -16.98
N VAL A 188 4.25 6.00 -16.53
CA VAL A 188 3.74 7.21 -17.21
C VAL A 188 4.31 7.33 -18.62
N GLN A 189 5.61 7.04 -18.81
CA GLN A 189 6.27 7.06 -20.13
C GLN A 189 5.73 6.02 -21.12
N ARG A 190 5.07 4.96 -20.65
CA ARG A 190 4.47 3.91 -21.49
C ARG A 190 3.03 4.20 -21.90
N LEU A 191 2.40 5.21 -21.30
CA LEU A 191 1.03 5.60 -21.60
C LEU A 191 0.98 6.46 -22.87
N ALA A 192 -0.18 6.46 -23.54
CA ALA A 192 -0.47 7.45 -24.57
C ALA A 192 -0.57 8.84 -23.92
N SER A 193 -0.30 9.89 -24.69
CA SER A 193 -0.42 11.28 -24.21
C SER A 193 -1.31 12.12 -25.11
N SER A 194 -2.05 13.04 -24.48
CA SER A 194 -2.86 14.06 -25.15
C SER A 194 -2.83 15.33 -24.29
N GLY A 195 -2.04 16.32 -24.71
CA GLY A 195 -1.71 17.46 -23.87
C GLY A 195 -0.98 17.01 -22.60
N ASP A 196 -1.45 17.44 -21.43
CA ASP A 196 -0.88 17.09 -20.12
C ASP A 196 -1.36 15.75 -19.55
N VAL A 197 -2.30 15.08 -20.25
CA VAL A 197 -2.90 13.82 -19.79
C VAL A 197 -2.13 12.65 -20.37
N HIS A 198 -1.67 11.76 -19.49
CA HIS A 198 -1.17 10.44 -19.87
C HIS A 198 -2.24 9.39 -19.55
N TYR A 199 -2.53 8.50 -20.50
CA TYR A 199 -3.59 7.52 -20.34
C TYR A 199 -3.33 6.21 -21.07
N GLY A 200 -3.90 5.12 -20.55
CA GLY A 200 -3.78 3.81 -21.15
C GLY A 200 -4.28 2.68 -20.25
N PRO A 201 -4.50 1.49 -20.81
CA PRO A 201 -4.98 0.36 -20.04
C PRO A 201 -3.88 -0.14 -19.09
N VAL A 202 -4.27 -0.43 -17.85
CA VAL A 202 -3.38 -0.92 -16.80
C VAL A 202 -4.07 -1.97 -15.94
N ASN A 203 -3.25 -2.76 -15.26
CA ASN A 203 -3.63 -3.53 -14.10
C ASN A 203 -2.93 -2.95 -12.87
N VAL A 204 -3.69 -2.69 -11.81
CA VAL A 204 -3.20 -2.08 -10.56
C VAL A 204 -3.40 -3.04 -9.41
N VAL A 205 -2.32 -3.37 -8.70
CA VAL A 205 -2.44 -3.98 -7.37
C VAL A 205 -2.19 -2.89 -6.34
N GLY A 206 -3.11 -2.76 -5.39
CA GLY A 206 -3.04 -1.70 -4.38
C GLY A 206 -3.94 -1.96 -3.18
N TRP A 207 -3.78 -1.12 -2.17
CA TRP A 207 -4.59 -1.16 -0.96
C TRP A 207 -5.77 -0.19 -1.08
N TRP A 208 -6.99 -0.71 -0.91
CA TRP A 208 -8.20 0.12 -0.93
C TRP A 208 -8.53 0.63 0.46
N HIS A 209 -8.64 1.95 0.57
CA HIS A 209 -9.01 2.60 1.81
C HIS A 209 -9.66 3.95 1.53
N ASP A 210 -10.76 4.20 2.23
CA ASP A 210 -11.45 5.48 2.25
C ASP A 210 -11.77 6.03 0.85
N GLY A 211 -12.26 5.16 -0.03
CA GLY A 211 -12.66 5.53 -1.40
C GLY A 211 -11.49 5.76 -2.37
N SER A 212 -10.26 5.40 -1.98
CA SER A 212 -9.07 5.53 -2.82
C SER A 212 -8.27 4.23 -2.86
N LEU A 213 -7.58 4.01 -3.98
CA LEU A 213 -6.64 2.90 -4.13
C LEU A 213 -5.21 3.44 -4.03
N ALA A 214 -4.45 2.98 -3.05
CA ALA A 214 -3.02 3.25 -2.95
C ALA A 214 -2.26 2.21 -3.78
N PRO A 215 -1.67 2.58 -4.94
CA PRO A 215 -1.02 1.61 -5.81
C PRO A 215 0.28 1.10 -5.19
N PHE A 216 0.47 -0.21 -5.23
CA PHE A 216 1.72 -0.87 -4.89
C PHE A 216 2.48 -1.36 -6.12
N VAL A 217 1.77 -1.69 -7.20
CA VAL A 217 2.35 -1.95 -8.52
C VAL A 217 1.33 -1.58 -9.58
N ILE A 218 1.82 -1.02 -10.68
CA ILE A 218 1.04 -0.74 -11.87
C ILE A 218 1.73 -1.38 -13.05
N GLN A 219 0.98 -2.19 -13.79
CA GLN A 219 1.45 -2.83 -15.01
C GLN A 219 0.63 -2.31 -16.19
N SER A 220 1.30 -1.91 -17.27
CA SER A 220 0.62 -1.67 -18.55
C SER A 220 -0.09 -2.95 -18.97
N ALA A 221 -1.39 -2.87 -19.24
CA ALA A 221 -2.09 -3.97 -19.89
C ALA A 221 -1.73 -3.97 -21.38
N PRO A 222 -1.65 -5.16 -22.01
CA PRO A 222 -1.41 -5.28 -23.44
C PRO A 222 -2.48 -4.60 -24.29
#